data_AF-A0A964C4G1-F1
#
_entry.id   AF-A0A964C4G1-F1
#
_cell.length_a   1.000
_cell.length_b   1.000
_cell.length_c   1.000
_cell.angle_alpha   90.00
_cell.angle_beta   90.00
_cell.angle_gamma   90.00
#
_symmetry.space_group_name_H-M   'P 1'
#
loop_
_entity.id
_entity.type
_entity.pdbx_description
1 polymer ?
#
loop_
_entity_poly.entity_id
_entity_poly.type
_entity_poly.pdbx_seq_one_letter_code
_entity_poly.pdbx_strand_id
1 'polypeptide(L)'
;MSNLSEEITNLRKAGQIDRAYFRGYELLKEHPNDERLANSIGWVLYEKVKRNVEAAKQSQSIETNMSVSQLREILGEYYKLKLLRRPDLLFSLLLSQTLRFPQELKFLPKFIKWAGIDSFRAEDFQVSTGKDGTVFESLVEKTAREVGKIACELTAQEYPDQRELQNFAVKLIDVALDRAKVQKPEWLNYRKALLLNRLGRSPEAQKLLVSFVKQKRSDYWAWHALAKVVETSDPQLALALCAKACLTCRDENFGVSVFEDLSRLAANRGQEKVAKWAADRAFTIRNNNGWKVPQSLRNLLTASWYNRAGNLSNAEEVLANIAADAEKVIWQNCPRSHANYLETFVAKSGTRMVEFGRLYNGVSEKLVSPERGMLKNLNLRLGDPVTVTVDDSGDRLTVVAVEKRESGKLFDSVSHKTGQFRLCQGRDFGFVDDVYVPSELACQLQNDQKVNVAVVKKFDKKKEKWGLSAIAILN
;
A
#
# COMPACT_ATOMS: atom_id res chain seq x y z
N MET A 1 -48.87 -21.90 -19.67
CA MET A 1 -47.66 -21.84 -18.81
C MET A 1 -47.18 -20.42 -18.49
N SER A 2 -47.69 -19.32 -19.09
CA SER A 2 -47.20 -17.96 -18.79
C SER A 2 -47.75 -17.30 -17.50
N ASN A 3 -48.80 -17.87 -16.88
CA ASN A 3 -49.54 -17.19 -15.81
C ASN A 3 -48.86 -17.28 -14.42
N LEU A 4 -48.15 -18.38 -14.13
CA LEU A 4 -47.59 -18.63 -12.79
C LEU A 4 -46.46 -17.66 -12.41
N SER A 5 -45.49 -17.47 -13.32
CA SER A 5 -44.39 -16.52 -13.09
C SER A 5 -44.88 -15.06 -13.01
N GLU A 6 -45.98 -14.75 -13.72
CA GLU A 6 -46.60 -13.43 -13.75
C GLU A 6 -47.34 -13.15 -12.44
N GLU A 7 -48.05 -14.14 -11.88
CA GLU A 7 -48.68 -14.07 -10.56
C GLU A 7 -47.67 -13.66 -9.48
N ILE A 8 -46.52 -14.36 -9.41
CA ILE A 8 -45.46 -14.05 -8.43
C ILE A 8 -44.87 -12.66 -8.67
N THR A 9 -44.69 -12.27 -9.93
CA THR A 9 -44.19 -10.94 -10.28
C THR A 9 -45.15 -9.84 -9.84
N ASN A 10 -46.45 -10.04 -10.02
CA ASN A 10 -47.48 -9.09 -9.65
C ASN A 10 -47.58 -8.94 -8.13
N LEU A 11 -47.55 -10.05 -7.37
CA LEU A 11 -47.49 -10.02 -5.91
C LEU A 11 -46.26 -9.26 -5.40
N ARG A 12 -45.09 -9.50 -6.02
CA ARG A 12 -43.85 -8.77 -5.68
C ARG A 12 -43.98 -7.27 -5.94
N LYS A 13 -44.46 -6.88 -7.12
CA LYS A 13 -44.65 -5.47 -7.51
C LYS A 13 -45.69 -4.76 -6.65
N ALA A 14 -46.69 -5.47 -6.14
CA ALA A 14 -47.67 -4.97 -5.19
C ALA A 14 -47.14 -4.87 -3.74
N GLY A 15 -45.86 -5.18 -3.49
CA GLY A 15 -45.22 -5.12 -2.17
C GLY A 15 -45.58 -6.28 -1.24
N GLN A 16 -46.36 -7.26 -1.71
CA GLN A 16 -46.78 -8.45 -0.95
C GLN A 16 -45.70 -9.54 -0.95
N ILE A 17 -44.49 -9.19 -0.50
CA ILE A 17 -43.27 -10.00 -0.66
C ILE A 17 -43.37 -11.38 0.01
N ASP A 18 -43.92 -11.47 1.23
CA ASP A 18 -44.04 -12.75 1.91
C ASP A 18 -45.07 -13.67 1.25
N ARG A 19 -46.18 -13.11 0.76
CA ARG A 19 -47.16 -13.87 -0.05
C ARG A 19 -46.52 -14.35 -1.36
N ALA A 20 -45.80 -13.48 -2.07
CA ALA A 20 -45.06 -13.85 -3.27
C ALA A 20 -44.04 -14.96 -3.00
N TYR A 21 -43.37 -14.92 -1.85
CA TYR A 21 -42.40 -15.93 -1.42
C TYR A 21 -43.07 -17.29 -1.19
N PHE A 22 -44.09 -17.36 -0.33
CA PHE A 22 -44.75 -18.62 -0.01
C PHE A 22 -45.46 -19.22 -1.23
N ARG A 23 -46.19 -18.40 -1.99
CA ARG A 23 -46.87 -18.82 -3.21
C ARG A 23 -45.90 -19.28 -4.29
N GLY A 24 -44.77 -18.59 -4.44
CA GLY A 24 -43.73 -18.97 -5.39
C GLY A 24 -43.16 -20.36 -5.11
N TYR A 25 -42.80 -20.64 -3.85
CA TYR A 25 -42.26 -21.95 -3.46
C TYR A 25 -43.32 -23.07 -3.47
N GLU A 26 -44.59 -22.77 -3.21
CA GLU A 26 -45.69 -23.71 -3.42
C GLU A 26 -45.78 -24.13 -4.89
N LEU A 27 -45.87 -23.16 -5.80
CA LEU A 27 -45.92 -23.41 -7.24
C LEU A 27 -44.65 -24.09 -7.77
N LEU A 28 -43.48 -23.79 -7.20
CA LEU A 28 -42.23 -24.43 -7.61
C LEU A 28 -42.18 -25.91 -7.22
N LYS A 29 -42.86 -26.33 -6.14
CA LYS A 29 -42.99 -27.76 -5.81
C LYS A 29 -43.84 -28.50 -6.84
N GLU A 30 -44.89 -27.86 -7.33
CA GLU A 30 -45.77 -28.41 -8.38
C GLU A 30 -45.09 -28.39 -9.76
N HIS A 31 -44.24 -27.39 -10.00
CA HIS A 31 -43.57 -27.16 -11.28
C HIS A 31 -42.04 -27.00 -11.10
N PRO A 32 -41.31 -28.05 -10.69
CA PRO A 32 -39.91 -27.96 -10.26
C PRO A 32 -38.92 -27.61 -11.36
N ASN A 33 -39.32 -27.70 -12.64
CA ASN A 33 -38.49 -27.42 -13.80
C ASN A 33 -38.83 -26.08 -14.49
N ASP A 34 -39.72 -25.26 -13.91
CA ASP A 34 -40.09 -23.97 -14.50
C ASP A 34 -39.03 -22.89 -14.19
N GLU A 35 -38.16 -22.63 -15.19
CA GLU A 35 -37.10 -21.62 -15.09
C GLU A 35 -37.65 -20.20 -14.87
N ARG A 36 -38.81 -19.86 -15.45
CA ARG A 36 -39.41 -18.51 -15.33
C ARG A 36 -39.95 -18.29 -13.93
N LEU A 37 -40.60 -19.31 -13.37
CA LEU A 37 -41.07 -19.29 -11.99
C LEU A 37 -39.89 -19.20 -11.01
N ALA A 38 -38.83 -19.99 -11.21
CA ALA A 38 -37.61 -19.91 -10.41
C ALA A 38 -36.98 -18.50 -10.47
N ASN A 39 -36.94 -17.88 -11.65
CA ASN A 39 -36.49 -16.49 -11.81
C ASN A 39 -37.39 -15.50 -11.05
N SER A 40 -38.72 -15.61 -11.15
CA SER A 40 -39.64 -14.77 -10.38
C SER A 40 -39.43 -14.89 -8.86
N ILE A 41 -39.20 -16.10 -8.35
CA ILE A 41 -38.86 -16.33 -6.93
C ILE A 41 -37.51 -15.69 -6.59
N GLY A 42 -36.52 -15.79 -7.47
CA GLY A 42 -35.23 -15.13 -7.31
C GLY A 42 -35.38 -13.61 -7.11
N TRP A 43 -36.25 -12.94 -7.87
CA TRP A 43 -36.57 -11.52 -7.65
C TRP A 43 -37.26 -11.24 -6.33
N VAL A 44 -38.07 -12.17 -5.81
CA VAL A 44 -38.65 -12.05 -4.46
C VAL A 44 -37.56 -12.15 -3.39
N LEU A 45 -36.59 -13.06 -3.54
CA LEU A 45 -35.45 -13.17 -2.63
C LEU A 45 -34.59 -11.90 -2.64
N TYR A 46 -34.38 -11.29 -3.81
CA TYR A 46 -33.73 -9.99 -3.93
C TYR A 46 -34.42 -8.91 -3.08
N GLU A 47 -35.76 -8.80 -3.13
CA GLU A 47 -36.49 -7.84 -2.30
C GLU A 47 -36.36 -8.15 -0.80
N LYS A 48 -36.33 -9.44 -0.42
CA LYS A 48 -36.08 -9.83 0.97
C LYS A 48 -34.67 -9.45 1.44
N VAL A 49 -33.64 -9.63 0.61
CA VAL A 49 -32.27 -9.13 0.90
C VAL A 49 -32.29 -7.62 1.08
N LYS A 50 -32.94 -6.89 0.17
CA LYS A 50 -33.04 -5.43 0.25
C LYS A 50 -33.69 -4.96 1.56
N ARG A 51 -34.84 -5.54 1.93
CA ARG A 51 -35.52 -5.25 3.21
C ARG A 51 -34.65 -5.56 4.42
N ASN A 52 -33.95 -6.69 4.41
CA ASN A 52 -33.07 -7.10 5.50
C ASN A 52 -31.85 -6.16 5.64
N VAL A 53 -31.24 -5.74 4.52
CA VAL A 53 -30.16 -4.74 4.50
C VAL A 53 -30.63 -3.37 5.01
N GLU A 54 -31.83 -2.94 4.63
CA GLU A 54 -32.41 -1.67 5.09
C GLU A 54 -32.71 -1.69 6.59
N ALA A 55 -33.27 -2.78 7.10
CA ALA A 55 -33.50 -2.99 8.52
C ALA A 55 -32.18 -2.97 9.32
N ALA A 56 -31.17 -3.72 8.86
CA ALA A 56 -29.87 -3.80 9.52
C ALA A 56 -29.13 -2.46 9.62
N LYS A 57 -29.44 -1.49 8.75
CA LYS A 57 -28.89 -0.12 8.81
C LYS A 57 -29.56 0.76 9.87
N GLN A 58 -30.77 0.42 10.27
CA GLN A 58 -31.56 1.18 11.25
C GLN A 58 -31.47 0.59 12.66
N SER A 59 -31.00 -0.66 12.78
CA SER A 59 -30.91 -1.41 14.04
C SER A 59 -29.68 -1.12 14.89
N GLN A 60 -29.81 -1.31 16.21
CA GLN A 60 -28.70 -1.34 17.18
C GLN A 60 -27.97 -2.71 17.19
N SER A 61 -26.80 -2.80 17.83
CA SER A 61 -25.83 -3.90 17.70
C SER A 61 -26.34 -5.33 17.93
N ILE A 62 -27.32 -5.58 18.81
CA ILE A 62 -27.80 -6.96 19.11
C ILE A 62 -28.71 -7.52 18.00
N GLU A 63 -29.51 -6.69 17.34
CA GLU A 63 -30.39 -7.08 16.23
C GLU A 63 -29.61 -7.39 14.94
N THR A 64 -28.33 -7.02 14.89
CA THR A 64 -27.48 -7.19 13.71
C THR A 64 -27.09 -8.65 13.46
N ASN A 65 -26.84 -9.46 14.50
CA ASN A 65 -26.49 -10.88 14.34
C ASN A 65 -27.65 -11.70 13.77
N MET A 66 -28.89 -11.42 14.20
CA MET A 66 -30.09 -12.04 13.62
C MET A 66 -30.23 -11.64 12.15
N SER A 67 -29.97 -10.36 11.83
CA SER A 67 -30.03 -9.87 10.45
C SER A 67 -28.99 -10.56 9.54
N VAL A 68 -27.78 -10.85 10.05
CA VAL A 68 -26.77 -11.65 9.33
C VAL A 68 -27.25 -13.08 9.07
N SER A 69 -27.87 -13.73 10.07
CA SER A 69 -28.42 -15.10 9.90
C SER A 69 -29.51 -15.12 8.84
N GLN A 70 -30.46 -14.19 8.93
CA GLN A 70 -31.55 -14.05 7.96
C GLN A 70 -31.02 -13.79 6.54
N LEU A 71 -30.02 -12.92 6.39
CA LEU A 71 -29.39 -12.69 5.08
C LEU A 71 -28.75 -13.98 4.54
N ARG A 72 -28.05 -14.72 5.39
CA ARG A 72 -27.43 -16.01 5.03
C ARG A 72 -28.48 -17.04 4.61
N GLU A 73 -29.61 -17.10 5.30
CA GLU A 73 -30.74 -17.99 4.96
C GLU A 73 -31.34 -17.62 3.60
N ILE A 74 -31.62 -16.34 3.35
CA ILE A 74 -32.16 -15.87 2.07
C ILE A 74 -31.22 -16.21 0.90
N LEU A 75 -29.91 -16.00 1.08
CA LEU A 75 -28.91 -16.35 0.07
C LEU A 75 -28.74 -17.87 -0.08
N GLY A 76 -28.96 -18.63 0.99
CA GLY A 76 -29.04 -20.09 0.97
C GLY A 76 -30.23 -20.61 0.17
N GLU A 77 -31.38 -19.94 0.24
CA GLU A 77 -32.53 -20.24 -0.61
C GLU A 77 -32.24 -19.89 -2.08
N TYR A 78 -31.61 -18.74 -2.35
CA TYR A 78 -31.19 -18.40 -3.72
C TYR A 78 -30.21 -19.44 -4.29
N TYR A 79 -29.28 -19.94 -3.47
CA TYR A 79 -28.36 -21.03 -3.84
C TYR A 79 -29.09 -22.31 -4.28
N LYS A 80 -30.27 -22.60 -3.73
CA LYS A 80 -31.07 -23.79 -4.05
C LYS A 80 -31.82 -23.67 -5.38
N LEU A 81 -32.00 -22.47 -5.93
CA LEU A 81 -32.64 -22.25 -7.24
C LEU A 81 -31.69 -22.62 -8.40
N LYS A 82 -31.51 -23.93 -8.62
CA LYS A 82 -30.53 -24.48 -9.60
C LYS A 82 -30.83 -24.16 -11.07
N LEU A 83 -32.06 -23.74 -11.36
CA LEU A 83 -32.50 -23.37 -12.71
C LEU A 83 -32.05 -21.97 -13.15
N LEU A 84 -31.52 -21.15 -12.24
CA LEU A 84 -31.06 -19.82 -12.58
C LEU A 84 -29.75 -19.89 -13.36
N ARG A 85 -29.76 -19.29 -14.55
CA ARG A 85 -28.60 -19.17 -15.42
C ARG A 85 -27.88 -17.86 -15.13
N ARG A 86 -26.55 -17.94 -15.03
CA ARG A 86 -25.63 -16.81 -14.84
C ARG A 86 -24.66 -16.73 -16.02
N PRO A 87 -24.12 -15.54 -16.36
CA PRO A 87 -24.32 -14.26 -15.67
C PRO A 87 -25.69 -13.64 -15.99
N ASP A 88 -26.30 -12.94 -15.01
CA ASP A 88 -27.62 -12.33 -15.16
C ASP A 88 -27.79 -11.09 -14.25
N LEU A 89 -28.77 -10.24 -14.58
CA LEU A 89 -29.00 -8.98 -13.86
C LEU A 89 -29.45 -9.20 -12.40
N LEU A 90 -30.25 -10.24 -12.14
CA LEU A 90 -30.72 -10.53 -10.79
C LEU A 90 -29.54 -10.88 -9.88
N PHE A 91 -28.57 -11.68 -10.34
CA PHE A 91 -27.36 -11.96 -9.56
C PHE A 91 -26.55 -10.67 -9.27
N SER A 92 -26.29 -9.84 -10.29
CA SER A 92 -25.57 -8.57 -10.12
C SER A 92 -26.24 -7.68 -9.08
N LEU A 93 -27.58 -7.55 -9.14
CA LEU A 93 -28.34 -6.73 -8.20
C LEU A 93 -28.39 -7.34 -6.80
N LEU A 94 -28.59 -8.65 -6.68
CA LEU A 94 -28.56 -9.38 -5.40
C LEU A 94 -27.22 -9.16 -4.70
N LEU A 95 -26.12 -9.39 -5.40
CA LEU A 95 -24.77 -9.20 -4.88
C LEU A 95 -24.51 -7.74 -4.49
N SER A 96 -24.89 -6.79 -5.34
CA SER A 96 -24.80 -5.36 -5.05
C SER A 96 -25.53 -4.99 -3.75
N GLN A 97 -26.73 -5.54 -3.51
CA GLN A 97 -27.45 -5.33 -2.25
C GLN A 97 -26.79 -6.02 -1.06
N THR A 98 -26.34 -7.27 -1.21
CA THR A 98 -25.60 -7.99 -0.16
C THR A 98 -24.37 -7.22 0.30
N LEU A 99 -23.61 -6.61 -0.63
CA LEU A 99 -22.42 -5.79 -0.34
C LEU A 99 -22.74 -4.42 0.27
N ARG A 100 -24.02 -4.09 0.51
CA ARG A 100 -24.45 -2.89 1.26
C ARG A 100 -24.78 -3.21 2.72
N PHE A 101 -24.68 -4.47 3.12
CA PHE A 101 -24.92 -4.89 4.50
C PHE A 101 -23.87 -4.24 5.43
N PRO A 102 -24.25 -3.70 6.59
CA PRO A 102 -23.35 -2.87 7.40
C PRO A 102 -22.28 -3.67 8.15
N GLN A 103 -22.54 -4.94 8.47
CA GLN A 103 -21.60 -5.82 9.17
C GLN A 103 -20.83 -6.71 8.19
N GLU A 104 -19.69 -7.20 8.66
CA GLU A 104 -18.88 -8.15 7.90
C GLU A 104 -19.60 -9.50 7.74
N LEU A 105 -19.65 -10.01 6.51
CA LEU A 105 -20.34 -11.25 6.16
C LEU A 105 -19.32 -12.39 5.99
N LYS A 106 -18.89 -13.03 7.08
CA LYS A 106 -17.87 -14.11 7.03
C LYS A 106 -18.17 -15.24 6.01
N PHE A 107 -19.44 -15.49 5.68
CA PHE A 107 -19.83 -16.50 4.68
C PHE A 107 -19.68 -16.02 3.21
N LEU A 108 -19.45 -14.74 2.96
CA LEU A 108 -19.41 -14.13 1.63
C LEU A 108 -18.36 -14.77 0.70
N PRO A 109 -17.11 -15.05 1.11
CA PRO A 109 -16.15 -15.75 0.24
C PRO A 109 -16.68 -17.08 -0.31
N LYS A 110 -17.42 -17.83 0.52
CA LYS A 110 -18.01 -19.12 0.12
C LYS A 110 -19.16 -18.92 -0.86
N PHE A 111 -19.99 -17.90 -0.65
CA PHE A 111 -21.08 -17.55 -1.56
C PHE A 111 -20.55 -17.12 -2.95
N ILE A 112 -19.54 -16.25 -2.99
CA ILE A 112 -18.94 -15.79 -4.26
C ILE A 112 -18.16 -16.92 -4.95
N LYS A 113 -17.47 -17.78 -4.18
CA LYS A 113 -16.83 -18.97 -4.73
C LYS A 113 -17.84 -19.93 -5.38
N TRP A 114 -18.99 -20.14 -4.75
CA TRP A 114 -20.06 -20.93 -5.35
C TRP A 114 -20.60 -20.29 -6.63
N ALA A 115 -20.84 -18.97 -6.61
CA ALA A 115 -21.32 -18.28 -7.79
C ALA A 115 -20.34 -18.43 -8.95
N GLY A 116 -19.04 -18.30 -8.66
CA GLY A 116 -17.97 -18.35 -9.65
C GLY A 116 -17.79 -17.01 -10.36
N ILE A 117 -16.61 -16.82 -10.93
CA ILE A 117 -16.22 -15.57 -11.59
C ILE A 117 -17.09 -15.30 -12.83
N ASP A 118 -17.54 -16.36 -13.51
CA ASP A 118 -18.37 -16.25 -14.71
C ASP A 118 -19.80 -15.78 -14.41
N SER A 119 -20.13 -15.54 -13.14
CA SER A 119 -21.42 -14.95 -12.73
C SER A 119 -21.47 -13.43 -12.89
N PHE A 120 -20.33 -12.76 -13.08
CA PHE A 120 -20.30 -11.33 -13.33
C PHE A 120 -20.66 -11.02 -14.79
N ARG A 121 -21.54 -10.05 -15.01
CA ARG A 121 -21.84 -9.52 -16.34
C ARG A 121 -20.75 -8.54 -16.79
N ALA A 122 -20.71 -8.22 -18.07
CA ALA A 122 -19.75 -7.25 -18.62
C ALA A 122 -19.86 -5.87 -17.93
N GLU A 123 -21.07 -5.45 -17.56
CA GLU A 123 -21.34 -4.20 -16.85
C GLU A 123 -20.79 -4.21 -15.41
N ASP A 124 -20.63 -5.38 -14.79
CA ASP A 124 -20.16 -5.49 -13.40
C ASP A 124 -18.65 -5.17 -13.27
N PHE A 125 -17.92 -5.13 -14.39
CA PHE A 125 -16.52 -4.70 -14.51
C PHE A 125 -16.38 -3.19 -14.75
N GLN A 126 -17.48 -2.50 -15.06
CA GLN A 126 -17.46 -1.07 -15.35
C GLN A 126 -17.65 -0.24 -14.09
N VAL A 127 -16.99 0.90 -14.05
CA VAL A 127 -17.26 1.93 -13.02
C VAL A 127 -18.58 2.62 -13.32
N SER A 128 -19.18 3.21 -12.30
CA SER A 128 -20.34 4.10 -12.48
C SER A 128 -20.02 5.50 -11.98
N THR A 129 -20.67 6.51 -12.54
CA THR A 129 -20.46 7.91 -12.16
C THR A 129 -21.75 8.49 -11.62
N GLY A 130 -21.68 9.08 -10.43
CA GLY A 130 -22.77 9.81 -9.81
C GLY A 130 -23.09 11.11 -10.55
N LYS A 131 -24.23 11.72 -10.22
CA LYS A 131 -24.65 13.02 -10.79
C LYS A 131 -23.68 14.16 -10.44
N ASP A 132 -22.92 14.00 -9.37
CA ASP A 132 -21.89 14.89 -8.84
C ASP A 132 -20.50 14.65 -9.45
N GLY A 133 -20.36 13.70 -10.38
CA GLY A 133 -19.07 13.31 -10.97
C GLY A 133 -18.26 12.33 -10.11
N THR A 134 -18.77 11.90 -8.95
CA THR A 134 -18.11 10.89 -8.11
C THR A 134 -18.05 9.56 -8.86
N VAL A 135 -16.86 9.00 -9.02
CA VAL A 135 -16.65 7.68 -9.63
C VAL A 135 -16.77 6.60 -8.56
N PHE A 136 -17.73 5.71 -8.73
CA PHE A 136 -17.92 4.53 -7.91
C PHE A 136 -17.19 3.33 -8.51
N GLU A 137 -16.52 2.55 -7.65
CA GLU A 137 -15.87 1.30 -8.00
C GLU A 137 -16.84 0.33 -8.70
N SER A 138 -16.30 -0.54 -9.56
CA SER A 138 -17.08 -1.59 -10.20
C SER A 138 -17.58 -2.62 -9.18
N LEU A 139 -18.62 -3.39 -9.52
CA LEU A 139 -19.13 -4.44 -8.63
C LEU A 139 -18.06 -5.51 -8.39
N VAL A 140 -17.28 -5.85 -9.41
CA VAL A 140 -16.16 -6.81 -9.31
C VAL A 140 -15.07 -6.29 -8.37
N GLU A 141 -14.65 -5.03 -8.51
CA GLU A 141 -13.67 -4.41 -7.59
C GLU A 141 -14.15 -4.44 -6.15
N LYS A 142 -15.41 -4.00 -5.91
CA LYS A 142 -16.02 -4.02 -4.59
C LYS A 142 -16.06 -5.43 -3.99
N THR A 143 -16.43 -6.42 -4.81
CA THR A 143 -16.51 -7.83 -4.38
C THR A 143 -15.13 -8.38 -4.05
N ALA A 144 -14.14 -8.16 -4.91
CA ALA A 144 -12.75 -8.59 -4.70
C ALA A 144 -12.17 -7.99 -3.42
N ARG A 145 -12.42 -6.70 -3.17
CA ARG A 145 -11.99 -5.99 -1.97
C ARG A 145 -12.59 -6.60 -0.70
N GLU A 146 -13.90 -6.85 -0.68
CA GLU A 146 -14.60 -7.37 0.49
C GLU A 146 -14.27 -8.85 0.74
N VAL A 147 -14.32 -9.69 -0.29
CA VAL A 147 -13.93 -11.11 -0.20
C VAL A 147 -12.47 -11.24 0.21
N GLY A 148 -11.58 -10.43 -0.36
CA GLY A 148 -10.15 -10.42 -0.01
C GLY A 148 -9.92 -10.04 1.44
N LYS A 149 -10.62 -9.01 1.95
CA LYS A 149 -10.56 -8.61 3.36
C LYS A 149 -10.96 -9.77 4.28
N ILE A 150 -12.14 -10.35 4.06
CA ILE A 150 -12.67 -11.45 4.89
C ILE A 150 -11.74 -12.67 4.83
N ALA A 151 -11.28 -13.03 3.63
CA ALA A 151 -10.42 -14.19 3.42
C ALA A 151 -9.07 -14.10 4.16
N CYS A 152 -8.55 -12.89 4.41
CA CYS A 152 -7.34 -12.68 5.23
C CYS A 152 -7.53 -13.07 6.70
N GLU A 153 -8.76 -13.02 7.20
CA GLU A 153 -9.09 -13.19 8.61
C GLU A 153 -9.63 -14.59 8.94
N LEU A 154 -9.93 -15.40 7.91
CA LEU A 154 -10.36 -16.79 8.10
C LEU A 154 -9.29 -17.61 8.83
N THR A 155 -9.77 -18.53 9.68
CA THR A 155 -8.96 -19.49 10.42
C THR A 155 -9.44 -20.92 10.13
N ALA A 156 -8.55 -21.90 10.26
CA ALA A 156 -8.89 -23.31 10.01
C ALA A 156 -9.93 -23.84 11.01
N GLN A 157 -9.99 -23.25 12.21
CA GLN A 157 -10.96 -23.61 13.24
C GLN A 157 -12.38 -23.20 12.85
N GLU A 158 -12.55 -22.00 12.29
CA GLU A 158 -13.86 -21.50 11.86
C GLU A 158 -14.24 -22.00 10.45
N TYR A 159 -13.25 -22.13 9.56
CA TYR A 159 -13.42 -22.49 8.15
C TYR A 159 -12.35 -23.51 7.73
N PRO A 160 -12.65 -24.82 7.79
CA PRO A 160 -11.70 -25.86 7.36
C PRO A 160 -11.25 -25.72 5.90
N ASP A 161 -12.11 -25.18 5.04
CA ASP A 161 -11.86 -24.89 3.61
C ASP A 161 -11.19 -23.52 3.38
N GLN A 162 -10.66 -22.85 4.43
CA GLN A 162 -10.09 -21.49 4.33
C GLN A 162 -9.03 -21.34 3.23
N ARG A 163 -8.18 -22.34 3.01
CA ARG A 163 -7.11 -22.27 2.00
C ARG A 163 -7.68 -22.22 0.59
N GLU A 164 -8.77 -22.92 0.36
CA GLU A 164 -9.47 -22.90 -0.93
C GLU A 164 -10.13 -21.54 -1.16
N LEU A 165 -10.76 -20.98 -0.11
CA LEU A 165 -11.37 -19.65 -0.14
C LEU A 165 -10.33 -18.54 -0.34
N GLN A 166 -9.16 -18.65 0.29
CA GLN A 166 -8.03 -17.72 0.12
C GLN A 166 -7.46 -17.78 -1.30
N ASN A 167 -7.28 -18.97 -1.87
CA ASN A 167 -6.88 -19.11 -3.28
C ASN A 167 -7.92 -18.51 -4.23
N PHE A 168 -9.22 -18.75 -3.97
CA PHE A 168 -10.29 -18.13 -4.75
C PHE A 168 -10.26 -16.60 -4.65
N ALA A 169 -10.06 -16.04 -3.45
CA ALA A 169 -9.96 -14.61 -3.24
C ALA A 169 -8.79 -13.99 -4.02
N VAL A 170 -7.62 -14.67 -4.05
CA VAL A 170 -6.48 -14.26 -4.91
C VAL A 170 -6.89 -14.23 -6.38
N LYS A 171 -7.53 -15.29 -6.88
CA LYS A 171 -8.01 -15.36 -8.27
C LYS A 171 -9.02 -14.25 -8.60
N LEU A 172 -9.93 -13.95 -7.68
CA LEU A 172 -10.92 -12.88 -7.84
C LEU A 172 -10.26 -11.49 -7.89
N ILE A 173 -9.25 -11.25 -7.05
CA ILE A 173 -8.46 -10.01 -7.09
C ILE A 173 -7.73 -9.89 -8.43
N ASP A 174 -7.13 -10.97 -8.93
CA ASP A 174 -6.44 -10.96 -10.22
C ASP A 174 -7.39 -10.63 -11.37
N VAL A 175 -8.61 -11.19 -11.35
CA VAL A 175 -9.63 -10.85 -12.35
C VAL A 175 -10.08 -9.40 -12.25
N ALA A 176 -10.23 -8.85 -11.05
CA ALA A 176 -10.56 -7.44 -10.87
C ALA A 176 -9.46 -6.53 -11.43
N LEU A 177 -8.19 -6.82 -11.13
CA LEU A 177 -7.04 -6.05 -11.59
C LEU A 177 -6.83 -6.13 -13.11
N ASP A 178 -7.15 -7.26 -13.73
CA ASP A 178 -6.98 -7.50 -15.17
C ASP A 178 -8.11 -6.90 -16.01
N ARG A 179 -9.37 -7.03 -15.54
CA ARG A 179 -10.55 -6.77 -16.38
C ARG A 179 -11.33 -5.51 -16.02
N ALA A 180 -11.13 -4.94 -14.84
CA ALA A 180 -11.84 -3.73 -14.40
C ALA A 180 -10.89 -2.52 -14.34
N LYS A 181 -11.46 -1.32 -14.52
CA LYS A 181 -10.74 -0.06 -14.25
C LYS A 181 -10.72 0.21 -12.75
N VAL A 182 -9.88 -0.55 -12.03
CA VAL A 182 -9.73 -0.47 -10.58
C VAL A 182 -9.27 0.93 -10.17
N GLN A 183 -9.99 1.56 -9.24
CA GLN A 183 -9.70 2.92 -8.81
C GLN A 183 -8.45 3.00 -7.93
N LYS A 184 -8.25 1.99 -7.08
CA LYS A 184 -7.14 1.92 -6.13
C LYS A 184 -6.45 0.55 -6.12
N PRO A 185 -5.72 0.20 -7.19
CA PRO A 185 -5.13 -1.13 -7.36
C PRO A 185 -4.11 -1.49 -6.28
N GLU A 186 -3.46 -0.50 -5.66
CA GLU A 186 -2.50 -0.71 -4.58
C GLU A 186 -3.13 -1.41 -3.37
N TRP A 187 -4.40 -1.16 -3.06
CA TRP A 187 -5.09 -1.81 -1.94
C TRP A 187 -5.51 -3.24 -2.25
N LEU A 188 -5.89 -3.53 -3.50
CA LEU A 188 -6.12 -4.90 -3.93
C LEU A 188 -4.82 -5.72 -3.93
N ASN A 189 -3.71 -5.13 -4.39
CA ASN A 189 -2.39 -5.73 -4.32
C ASN A 189 -1.94 -5.99 -2.89
N TYR A 190 -2.20 -5.05 -1.96
CA TYR A 190 -1.95 -5.25 -0.54
C TYR A 190 -2.74 -6.45 0.02
N ARG A 191 -4.05 -6.55 -0.24
CA ARG A 191 -4.86 -7.70 0.18
C ARG A 191 -4.36 -9.01 -0.43
N LYS A 192 -4.06 -9.00 -1.73
CA LYS A 192 -3.48 -10.16 -2.42
C LYS A 192 -2.18 -10.61 -1.75
N ALA A 193 -1.29 -9.69 -1.40
CA ALA A 193 -0.04 -10.02 -0.74
C ALA A 193 -0.25 -10.67 0.64
N LEU A 194 -1.19 -10.17 1.45
CA LEU A 194 -1.54 -10.79 2.72
C LEU A 194 -2.06 -12.22 2.55
N LEU A 195 -2.93 -12.44 1.55
CA LEU A 195 -3.43 -13.78 1.21
C LEU A 195 -2.32 -14.71 0.72
N LEU A 196 -1.45 -14.23 -0.17
CA LEU A 196 -0.30 -14.99 -0.66
C LEU A 196 0.61 -15.43 0.48
N ASN A 197 0.86 -14.56 1.46
CA ASN A 197 1.63 -14.92 2.64
C ASN A 197 0.96 -16.03 3.46
N ARG A 198 -0.37 -15.94 3.68
CA ARG A 198 -1.15 -16.99 4.37
C ARG A 198 -1.11 -18.33 3.62
N LEU A 199 -0.98 -18.29 2.30
CA LEU A 199 -0.86 -19.44 1.41
C LEU A 199 0.58 -19.97 1.29
N GLY A 200 1.57 -19.36 1.96
CA GLY A 200 2.98 -19.74 1.89
C GLY A 200 3.71 -19.26 0.63
N ARG A 201 3.10 -18.36 -0.16
CA ARG A 201 3.66 -17.77 -1.37
C ARG A 201 4.39 -16.45 -1.05
N SER A 202 5.29 -16.50 -0.08
CA SER A 202 5.98 -15.33 0.48
C SER A 202 6.78 -14.51 -0.56
N PRO A 203 7.48 -15.10 -1.56
CA PRO A 203 8.20 -14.31 -2.57
C PRO A 203 7.29 -13.40 -3.40
N GLU A 204 6.10 -13.90 -3.78
CA GLU A 204 5.13 -13.10 -4.53
C GLU A 204 4.50 -12.01 -3.65
N ALA A 205 4.20 -12.35 -2.40
CA ALA A 205 3.72 -11.38 -1.41
C ALA A 205 4.75 -10.26 -1.18
N GLN A 206 6.04 -10.60 -1.06
CA GLN A 206 7.12 -9.65 -0.85
C GLN A 206 7.22 -8.68 -2.02
N LYS A 207 7.16 -9.16 -3.26
CA LYS A 207 7.21 -8.31 -4.47
C LYS A 207 6.10 -7.26 -4.47
N LEU A 208 4.87 -7.67 -4.15
CA LEU A 208 3.73 -6.75 -4.08
C LEU A 208 3.87 -5.75 -2.93
N LEU A 209 4.27 -6.21 -1.74
CA LEU A 209 4.42 -5.34 -0.57
C LEU A 209 5.58 -4.36 -0.68
N VAL A 210 6.70 -4.72 -1.32
CA VAL A 210 7.79 -3.77 -1.55
C VAL A 210 7.28 -2.54 -2.30
N SER A 211 6.52 -2.74 -3.39
CA SER A 211 5.95 -1.63 -4.16
C SER A 211 4.95 -0.81 -3.34
N PHE A 212 4.14 -1.50 -2.54
CA PHE A 212 3.14 -0.86 -1.67
C PHE A 212 3.77 -0.03 -0.54
N VAL A 213 4.82 -0.54 0.12
CA VAL A 213 5.53 0.15 1.19
C VAL A 213 6.23 1.42 0.68
N LYS A 214 6.76 1.44 -0.55
CA LYS A 214 7.29 2.67 -1.15
C LYS A 214 6.24 3.79 -1.16
N GLN A 215 5.00 3.47 -1.54
CA GLN A 215 3.88 4.42 -1.59
C GLN A 215 3.36 4.80 -0.20
N LYS A 216 3.44 3.88 0.76
CA LYS A 216 2.95 4.01 2.14
C LYS A 216 4.09 4.11 3.17
N ARG A 217 5.18 4.78 2.80
CA ARG A 217 6.43 4.81 3.59
C ARG A 217 6.26 5.44 4.99
N SER A 218 5.28 6.33 5.14
CA SER A 218 4.94 6.97 6.43
C SER A 218 3.98 6.16 7.30
N ASP A 219 3.52 5.01 6.81
CA ASP A 219 2.54 4.17 7.49
C ASP A 219 3.22 2.97 8.13
N TYR A 220 3.21 2.91 9.46
CA TYR A 220 3.88 1.84 10.21
C TYR A 220 3.37 0.44 9.82
N TRP A 221 2.07 0.32 9.54
CA TRP A 221 1.42 -0.95 9.24
C TRP A 221 1.84 -1.52 7.87
N ALA A 222 2.31 -0.68 6.94
CA ALA A 222 2.87 -1.14 5.67
C ALA A 222 4.21 -1.85 5.91
N TRP A 223 5.10 -1.24 6.68
CA TRP A 223 6.37 -1.84 7.11
C TRP A 223 6.17 -3.13 7.89
N HIS A 224 5.23 -3.14 8.84
CA HIS A 224 4.90 -4.31 9.63
C HIS A 224 4.34 -5.46 8.78
N ALA A 225 3.51 -5.16 7.78
CA ALA A 225 3.03 -6.17 6.84
C ALA A 225 4.19 -6.83 6.07
N LEU A 226 5.15 -6.03 5.57
CA LEU A 226 6.33 -6.59 4.89
C LEU A 226 7.19 -7.43 5.84
N ALA A 227 7.36 -6.99 7.09
CA ALA A 227 8.08 -7.75 8.12
C ALA A 227 7.50 -9.15 8.31
N LYS A 228 6.18 -9.27 8.41
CA LYS A 228 5.48 -10.56 8.54
C LYS A 228 5.64 -11.48 7.33
N VAL A 229 5.82 -10.93 6.14
CA VAL A 229 6.01 -11.71 4.92
C VAL A 229 7.41 -12.29 4.83
N VAL A 230 8.42 -11.53 5.25
CA VAL A 230 9.82 -11.94 5.18
C VAL A 230 10.30 -12.65 6.43
N GLU A 231 9.50 -12.73 7.51
CA GLU A 231 9.90 -13.31 8.80
C GLU A 231 10.50 -14.71 8.69
N THR A 232 9.94 -15.59 7.85
CA THR A 232 10.46 -16.96 7.68
C THR A 232 11.70 -17.00 6.77
N SER A 233 11.73 -16.21 5.70
CA SER A 233 12.81 -16.24 4.70
C SER A 233 14.04 -15.43 5.10
N ASP A 234 13.82 -14.30 5.79
CA ASP A 234 14.85 -13.37 6.25
C ASP A 234 14.43 -12.74 7.60
N PRO A 235 14.64 -13.46 8.72
CA PRO A 235 14.30 -12.98 10.05
C PRO A 235 15.06 -11.70 10.46
N GLN A 236 16.24 -11.45 9.90
CA GLN A 236 17.04 -10.25 10.20
C GLN A 236 16.40 -9.03 9.54
N LEU A 237 15.99 -9.14 8.26
CA LEU A 237 15.24 -8.10 7.60
C LEU A 237 13.87 -7.88 8.26
N ALA A 238 13.18 -8.94 8.69
CA ALA A 238 11.93 -8.81 9.42
C ALA A 238 12.10 -8.00 10.71
N LEU A 239 13.19 -8.23 11.46
CA LEU A 239 13.54 -7.43 12.63
C LEU A 239 13.74 -5.94 12.27
N ALA A 240 14.51 -5.67 11.20
CA ALA A 240 14.73 -4.30 10.71
C ALA A 240 13.43 -3.59 10.32
N LEU A 241 12.54 -4.29 9.60
CA LEU A 241 11.23 -3.77 9.18
C LEU A 241 10.29 -3.55 10.37
N CYS A 242 10.28 -4.44 11.37
CA CYS A 242 9.54 -4.23 12.61
C CYS A 242 10.07 -3.04 13.41
N ALA A 243 11.38 -2.87 13.51
CA ALA A 243 11.98 -1.68 14.13
C ALA A 243 11.59 -0.40 13.38
N LYS A 244 11.61 -0.42 12.04
CA LYS A 244 11.14 0.68 11.21
C LYS A 244 9.66 0.98 11.44
N ALA A 245 8.82 -0.03 11.57
CA ALA A 245 7.41 0.11 11.88
C ALA A 245 7.22 0.79 13.25
N CYS A 246 7.92 0.35 14.30
CA CYS A 246 7.88 1.02 15.62
C CYS A 246 8.24 2.51 15.54
N LEU A 247 9.32 2.86 14.84
CA LEU A 247 9.75 4.26 14.65
C LEU A 247 8.77 5.11 13.84
N THR A 248 7.97 4.47 12.98
CA THR A 248 6.99 5.15 12.12
C THR A 248 5.62 5.27 12.81
N CYS A 249 5.39 4.50 13.88
CA CYS A 249 4.13 4.44 14.59
C CYS A 249 3.95 5.69 15.47
N ARG A 250 3.09 6.61 15.03
CA ARG A 250 2.80 7.86 15.78
C ARG A 250 1.84 7.65 16.95
N ASP A 251 0.84 6.78 16.77
CA ASP A 251 -0.10 6.41 17.81
C ASP A 251 0.08 4.92 18.14
N GLU A 252 0.72 4.67 19.26
CA GLU A 252 1.08 3.35 19.72
C GLU A 252 -0.12 2.46 20.09
N ASN A 253 -1.30 3.04 20.32
CA ASN A 253 -2.51 2.27 20.56
C ASN A 253 -2.82 1.32 19.39
N PHE A 254 -2.45 1.71 18.16
CA PHE A 254 -2.58 0.85 16.99
C PHE A 254 -1.34 -0.05 16.77
N GLY A 255 -0.19 0.34 17.31
CA GLY A 255 1.10 -0.32 17.13
C GLY A 255 1.40 -1.49 18.07
N VAL A 256 0.51 -1.85 19.00
CA VAL A 256 0.77 -2.88 20.04
C VAL A 256 1.30 -4.20 19.44
N SER A 257 0.69 -4.67 18.35
CA SER A 257 1.12 -5.92 17.70
C SER A 257 2.51 -5.81 17.07
N VAL A 258 2.95 -4.62 16.67
CA VAL A 258 4.30 -4.37 16.14
C VAL A 258 5.33 -4.55 17.25
N PHE A 259 5.06 -4.03 18.46
CA PHE A 259 5.93 -4.21 19.61
C PHE A 259 6.00 -5.68 20.07
N GLU A 260 4.87 -6.40 20.07
CA GLU A 260 4.85 -7.85 20.35
C GLU A 260 5.70 -8.63 19.33
N ASP A 261 5.57 -8.33 18.04
CA ASP A 261 6.36 -8.99 16.99
C ASP A 261 7.85 -8.62 17.06
N LEU A 262 8.18 -7.35 17.30
CA LEU A 262 9.55 -6.89 17.52
C LEU A 262 10.19 -7.61 18.72
N SER A 263 9.44 -7.77 19.81
CA SER A 263 9.92 -8.47 21.00
C SER A 263 10.26 -9.93 20.70
N ARG A 264 9.34 -10.65 20.05
CA ARG A 264 9.56 -12.04 19.62
C ARG A 264 10.81 -12.15 18.73
N LEU A 265 10.89 -11.32 17.69
CA LEU A 265 12.00 -11.35 16.73
C LEU A 265 13.34 -11.04 17.39
N ALA A 266 13.39 -10.03 18.26
CA ALA A 266 14.59 -9.65 18.99
C ALA A 266 15.05 -10.76 19.94
N ALA A 267 14.12 -11.37 20.69
CA ALA A 267 14.42 -12.47 21.61
C ALA A 267 15.03 -13.67 20.88
N ASN A 268 14.44 -14.07 19.75
CA ASN A 268 14.93 -15.17 18.92
C ASN A 268 16.34 -14.92 18.34
N ARG A 269 16.81 -13.67 18.35
CA ARG A 269 18.15 -13.27 17.88
C ARG A 269 19.09 -12.87 19.02
N GLY A 270 18.72 -13.17 20.28
CA GLY A 270 19.53 -12.84 21.45
C GLY A 270 19.63 -11.34 21.75
N GLN A 271 18.82 -10.50 21.12
CA GLN A 271 18.76 -9.06 21.41
C GLN A 271 17.84 -8.80 22.62
N GLU A 272 18.21 -9.38 23.77
CA GLU A 272 17.33 -9.47 24.94
C GLU A 272 16.87 -8.09 25.47
N LYS A 273 17.72 -7.05 25.42
CA LYS A 273 17.35 -5.69 25.83
C LYS A 273 16.26 -5.08 24.94
N VAL A 274 16.38 -5.25 23.62
CA VAL A 274 15.38 -4.79 22.65
C VAL A 274 14.08 -5.58 22.83
N ALA A 275 14.21 -6.90 23.03
CA ALA A 275 13.08 -7.77 23.27
C ALA A 275 12.28 -7.36 24.52
N LYS A 276 12.98 -7.08 25.62
CA LYS A 276 12.39 -6.63 26.88
C LYS A 276 11.68 -5.30 26.70
N TRP A 277 12.37 -4.31 26.15
CA TRP A 277 11.80 -2.98 25.90
C TRP A 277 10.50 -3.05 25.09
N ALA A 278 10.49 -3.86 24.02
CA ALA A 278 9.31 -4.01 23.18
C ALA A 278 8.15 -4.76 23.89
N ALA A 279 8.44 -5.80 24.67
CA ALA A 279 7.43 -6.49 25.48
C ALA A 279 6.81 -5.56 26.53
N ASP A 280 7.65 -4.78 27.23
CA ASP A 280 7.21 -3.79 28.21
C ASP A 280 6.31 -2.75 27.56
N ARG A 281 6.69 -2.25 26.37
CA ARG A 281 5.88 -1.27 25.65
C ARG A 281 4.50 -1.82 25.29
N ALA A 282 4.45 -3.03 24.72
CA ALA A 282 3.20 -3.70 24.40
C ALA A 282 2.31 -3.92 25.64
N PHE A 283 2.92 -4.32 26.77
CA PHE A 283 2.21 -4.53 28.03
C PHE A 283 1.67 -3.23 28.62
N THR A 284 2.49 -2.18 28.70
CA THR A 284 2.08 -0.87 29.22
C THR A 284 0.90 -0.29 28.45
N ILE A 285 0.93 -0.32 27.12
CA ILE A 285 -0.17 0.20 26.30
C ILE A 285 -1.46 -0.57 26.59
N ARG A 286 -1.40 -1.92 26.62
CA ARG A 286 -2.58 -2.75 26.94
C ARG A 286 -3.10 -2.47 28.34
N ASN A 287 -2.22 -2.39 29.33
CA ASN A 287 -2.59 -2.16 30.72
C ASN A 287 -3.25 -0.79 30.92
N ASN A 288 -2.67 0.26 30.34
CA ASN A 288 -3.21 1.62 30.43
C ASN A 288 -4.60 1.75 29.79
N ASN A 289 -4.87 0.97 28.74
CA ASN A 289 -6.18 0.94 28.08
C ASN A 289 -7.15 -0.10 28.67
N GLY A 290 -6.76 -0.85 29.72
CA GLY A 290 -7.57 -1.94 30.28
C GLY A 290 -7.81 -3.11 29.31
N TRP A 291 -6.97 -3.27 28.28
CA TRP A 291 -7.10 -4.32 27.28
C TRP A 291 -6.56 -5.67 27.79
N LYS A 292 -7.18 -6.75 27.32
CA LYS A 292 -6.70 -8.11 27.62
C LYS A 292 -5.26 -8.30 27.14
N VAL A 293 -4.42 -8.85 28.03
CA VAL A 293 -3.05 -9.29 27.71
C VAL A 293 -3.10 -10.68 27.09
N PRO A 294 -2.76 -10.85 25.79
CA PRO A 294 -2.80 -12.13 25.10
C PRO A 294 -1.73 -13.10 25.62
N GLN A 295 -1.96 -14.41 25.43
CA GLN A 295 -1.01 -15.44 25.89
C GLN A 295 0.35 -15.30 25.20
N SER A 296 0.39 -14.85 23.93
CA SER A 296 1.64 -14.54 23.21
C SER A 296 2.53 -13.57 23.98
N LEU A 297 1.96 -12.47 24.47
CA LEU A 297 2.68 -11.47 25.25
C LEU A 297 3.04 -11.98 26.65
N ARG A 298 2.14 -12.72 27.31
CA ARG A 298 2.46 -13.35 28.61
C ARG A 298 3.68 -14.25 28.51
N ASN A 299 3.77 -15.07 27.45
CA ASN A 299 4.91 -15.95 27.22
C ASN A 299 6.22 -15.17 27.08
N LEU A 300 6.20 -13.98 26.45
CA LEU A 300 7.37 -13.11 26.36
C LEU A 300 7.77 -12.55 27.74
N LEU A 301 6.79 -12.08 28.52
CA LEU A 301 7.00 -11.50 29.85
C LEU A 301 7.48 -12.53 30.89
N THR A 302 7.22 -13.82 30.69
CA THR A 302 7.67 -14.90 31.58
C THR A 302 8.87 -15.68 31.03
N ALA A 303 9.42 -15.27 29.89
CA ALA A 303 10.55 -15.97 29.29
C ALA A 303 11.83 -15.83 30.13
N SER A 304 12.71 -16.83 30.08
CA SER A 304 13.95 -16.85 30.87
C SER A 304 14.88 -15.66 30.60
N TRP A 305 14.88 -15.15 29.37
CA TRP A 305 15.64 -13.96 28.99
C TRP A 305 15.09 -12.66 29.61
N TYR A 306 13.78 -12.58 29.89
CA TYR A 306 13.12 -11.32 30.27
C TYR A 306 13.58 -10.78 31.62
N ASN A 307 13.83 -11.67 32.59
CA ASN A 307 14.34 -11.31 33.92
C ASN A 307 15.84 -10.99 33.93
N ARG A 308 16.60 -11.53 32.98
CA ARG A 308 18.05 -11.29 32.85
C ARG A 308 18.35 -10.04 32.04
N ALA A 309 17.48 -9.70 31.10
CA ALA A 309 17.64 -8.56 30.21
C ALA A 309 17.64 -7.25 31.01
N GLY A 310 18.71 -6.48 30.86
CA GLY A 310 18.76 -5.11 31.36
C GLY A 310 17.86 -4.17 30.56
N ASN A 311 17.69 -2.94 31.05
CA ASN A 311 16.93 -1.91 30.36
C ASN A 311 17.65 -1.43 29.09
N LEU A 312 16.85 -1.05 28.08
CA LEU A 312 17.35 -0.45 26.85
C LEU A 312 17.44 1.08 27.00
N SER A 313 18.65 1.62 26.97
CA SER A 313 18.90 3.06 26.88
C SER A 313 18.82 3.52 25.42
N ASN A 314 18.34 4.75 25.18
CA ASN A 314 18.23 5.35 23.83
C ASN A 314 17.51 4.46 22.81
N ALA A 315 16.33 3.96 23.15
CA ALA A 315 15.57 3.03 22.31
C ALA A 315 15.39 3.53 20.87
N GLU A 316 15.12 4.82 20.66
CA GLU A 316 14.99 5.42 19.33
C GLU A 316 16.25 5.24 18.47
N GLU A 317 17.43 5.50 19.05
CA GLU A 317 18.71 5.37 18.35
C GLU A 317 19.02 3.89 18.04
N VAL A 318 18.82 3.00 19.01
CA VAL A 318 19.03 1.56 18.82
C VAL A 318 18.11 1.01 17.74
N LEU A 319 16.83 1.36 17.77
CA LEU A 319 15.88 0.95 16.74
C LEU A 319 16.22 1.55 15.38
N ALA A 320 16.70 2.80 15.31
CA ALA A 320 17.11 3.42 14.05
C ALA A 320 18.28 2.67 13.42
N ASN A 321 19.22 2.19 14.23
CA ASN A 321 20.33 1.37 13.76
C ASN A 321 19.85 -0.01 13.27
N ILE A 322 18.92 -0.65 13.98
CA ILE A 322 18.32 -1.92 13.55
C ILE A 322 17.53 -1.72 12.24
N ALA A 323 16.82 -0.61 12.11
CA ALA A 323 15.99 -0.28 10.95
C ALA A 323 16.79 0.16 9.71
N ALA A 324 18.12 0.29 9.79
CA ALA A 324 18.94 0.80 8.69
C ALA A 324 18.77 0.01 7.37
N ASP A 325 18.57 -1.30 7.46
CA ASP A 325 18.38 -2.16 6.29
C ASP A 325 16.94 -2.20 5.76
N ALA A 326 15.96 -1.73 6.55
CA ALA A 326 14.56 -1.71 6.15
C ALA A 326 14.32 -0.83 4.92
N GLU A 327 15.02 0.30 4.80
CA GLU A 327 14.89 1.16 3.62
C GLU A 327 15.57 0.53 2.39
N LYS A 328 16.66 -0.21 2.57
CA LYS A 328 17.40 -0.81 1.45
C LYS A 328 16.54 -1.78 0.65
N VAL A 329 15.71 -2.61 1.31
CA VAL A 329 14.89 -3.61 0.60
C VAL A 329 13.88 -2.97 -0.34
N ILE A 330 13.29 -1.83 0.05
CA ILE A 330 12.31 -1.17 -0.82
C ILE A 330 12.98 -0.43 -1.99
N TRP A 331 14.29 -0.15 -1.90
CA TRP A 331 15.03 0.52 -2.97
C TRP A 331 15.96 -0.42 -3.76
N GLN A 332 15.98 -1.72 -3.45
CA GLN A 332 16.94 -2.67 -4.00
C GLN A 332 16.93 -2.75 -5.54
N ASN A 333 15.75 -2.59 -6.15
CA ASN A 333 15.57 -2.66 -7.61
C ASN A 333 15.56 -1.28 -8.28
N CYS A 334 15.81 -0.21 -7.54
CA CYS A 334 15.86 1.14 -8.11
C CYS A 334 17.22 1.38 -8.80
N PRO A 335 17.26 2.12 -9.92
CA PRO A 335 18.49 2.48 -10.58
C PRO A 335 19.50 3.13 -9.64
N ARG A 336 20.77 2.74 -9.77
CA ARG A 336 21.90 3.36 -9.08
C ARG A 336 22.76 4.09 -10.09
N SER A 337 23.23 5.27 -9.74
CA SER A 337 24.10 6.06 -10.61
C SER A 337 25.16 6.80 -9.81
N HIS A 338 26.32 7.00 -10.42
CA HIS A 338 27.32 7.90 -9.88
C HIS A 338 26.84 9.34 -9.97
N ALA A 339 27.11 10.10 -8.91
CA ALA A 339 26.83 11.52 -8.83
C ALA A 339 27.89 12.21 -7.96
N ASN A 340 27.85 13.54 -7.91
CA ASN A 340 28.57 14.33 -6.93
C ASN A 340 27.57 15.08 -6.06
N TYR A 341 27.83 15.15 -4.75
CA TYR A 341 27.08 16.01 -3.85
C TYR A 341 27.31 17.47 -4.21
N LEU A 342 26.24 18.26 -4.33
CA LEU A 342 26.33 19.68 -4.62
C LEU A 342 26.07 20.50 -3.36
N GLU A 343 24.83 20.49 -2.88
CA GLU A 343 24.45 21.30 -1.72
C GLU A 343 23.27 20.72 -0.96
N THR A 344 23.08 21.25 0.25
CA THR A 344 21.86 21.06 1.04
C THR A 344 21.29 22.43 1.34
N PHE A 345 20.01 22.64 1.07
CA PHE A 345 19.33 23.93 1.24
C PHE A 345 17.94 23.74 1.83
N VAL A 346 17.31 24.82 2.29
CA VAL A 346 15.93 24.80 2.77
C VAL A 346 15.04 25.44 1.71
N ALA A 347 14.09 24.66 1.18
CA ALA A 347 13.11 25.18 0.22
C ALA A 347 12.16 26.18 0.89
N LYS A 348 11.45 26.99 0.08
CA LYS A 348 10.43 27.93 0.58
C LYS A 348 9.35 27.28 1.45
N SER A 349 9.10 25.99 1.28
CA SER A 349 8.17 25.19 2.10
C SER A 349 8.70 24.84 3.50
N GLY A 350 9.95 25.20 3.83
CA GLY A 350 10.65 24.76 5.04
C GLY A 350 11.25 23.36 4.93
N THR A 351 11.07 22.66 3.80
CA THR A 351 11.63 21.33 3.59
C THR A 351 13.13 21.41 3.31
N ARG A 352 13.94 20.67 4.07
CA ARG A 352 15.36 20.48 3.80
C ARG A 352 15.53 19.61 2.55
N MET A 353 16.19 20.16 1.54
CA MET A 353 16.46 19.53 0.24
C MET A 353 17.94 19.28 0.09
N VAL A 354 18.30 18.26 -0.67
CA VAL A 354 19.67 17.96 -1.10
C VAL A 354 19.72 17.92 -2.62
N GLU A 355 20.82 18.39 -3.17
CA GLU A 355 21.09 18.43 -4.59
C GLU A 355 22.34 17.61 -4.95
N PHE A 356 22.24 16.85 -6.04
CA PHE A 356 23.33 16.08 -6.64
C PHE A 356 23.49 16.41 -8.11
N GLY A 357 24.74 16.43 -8.58
CA GLY A 357 25.09 16.53 -9.99
C GLY A 357 25.36 15.15 -10.55
N ARG A 358 24.74 14.82 -11.68
CA ARG A 358 24.96 13.53 -12.37
C ARG A 358 25.22 13.78 -13.85
N LEU A 359 26.04 12.92 -14.44
CA LEU A 359 26.24 12.83 -15.88
C LEU A 359 25.31 11.76 -16.43
N TYR A 360 24.37 12.16 -17.28
CA TYR A 360 23.45 11.25 -17.96
C TYR A 360 23.43 11.57 -19.45
N ASN A 361 23.71 10.56 -20.28
CA ASN A 361 23.84 10.71 -21.74
C ASN A 361 24.75 11.89 -22.17
N GLY A 362 25.88 12.07 -21.47
CA GLY A 362 26.86 13.13 -21.75
C GLY A 362 26.45 14.53 -21.29
N VAL A 363 25.29 14.68 -20.62
CA VAL A 363 24.78 15.96 -20.12
C VAL A 363 24.74 15.95 -18.60
N SER A 364 25.15 17.06 -17.99
CA SER A 364 25.03 17.23 -16.54
C SER A 364 23.65 17.68 -16.12
N GLU A 365 22.98 16.79 -15.39
CA GLU A 365 21.67 17.02 -14.78
C GLU A 365 21.79 17.22 -13.26
N LYS A 366 20.80 17.95 -12.71
CA LYS A 366 20.64 18.13 -11.27
C LYS A 366 19.54 17.20 -10.77
N LEU A 367 19.83 16.45 -9.72
CA LEU A 367 18.86 15.68 -8.97
C LEU A 367 18.61 16.38 -7.64
N VAL A 368 17.37 16.83 -7.40
CA VAL A 368 16.98 17.55 -6.18
C VAL A 368 15.93 16.73 -5.45
N SER A 369 16.14 16.43 -4.17
CA SER A 369 15.22 15.60 -3.39
C SER A 369 15.16 16.02 -1.92
N PRO A 370 14.03 15.78 -1.22
CA PRO A 370 13.96 16.00 0.22
C PRO A 370 15.00 15.16 0.95
N GLU A 371 15.81 15.75 1.82
CA GLU A 371 16.95 15.07 2.46
C GLU A 371 16.49 13.90 3.35
N ARG A 372 15.42 14.06 4.14
CA ARG A 372 14.76 12.96 4.90
C ARG A 372 15.71 12.03 5.68
N GLY A 373 16.83 12.56 6.19
CA GLY A 373 17.86 11.79 6.88
C GLY A 373 18.72 10.89 5.99
N MET A 374 18.64 11.00 4.66
CA MET A 374 19.47 10.21 3.72
C MET A 374 20.96 10.52 3.84
N LEU A 375 21.31 11.69 4.38
CA LEU A 375 22.68 12.09 4.66
C LEU A 375 23.07 11.87 6.12
N LYS A 376 22.20 11.22 6.92
CA LYS A 376 22.52 10.89 8.31
C LYS A 376 23.77 10.01 8.32
N ASN A 377 24.79 10.45 9.07
CA ASN A 377 26.12 9.83 9.16
C ASN A 377 27.00 9.97 7.90
N LEU A 378 26.65 10.83 6.95
CA LEU A 378 27.50 11.19 5.81
C LEU A 378 27.98 12.64 5.96
N ASN A 379 29.30 12.81 6.08
CA ASN A 379 29.94 14.13 6.02
C ASN A 379 30.40 14.39 4.59
N LEU A 380 29.54 15.04 3.80
CA LEU A 380 29.81 15.36 2.39
C LEU A 380 30.15 16.84 2.20
N ARG A 381 31.11 17.10 1.32
CA ARG A 381 31.51 18.43 0.83
C ARG A 381 31.12 18.57 -0.63
N LEU A 382 30.94 19.82 -1.07
CA LEU A 382 30.65 20.14 -2.46
C LEU A 382 31.66 19.44 -3.40
N GLY A 383 31.12 18.66 -4.34
CA GLY A 383 31.89 17.86 -5.30
C GLY A 383 32.13 16.41 -4.88
N ASP A 384 31.88 16.02 -3.63
CA ASP A 384 32.18 14.67 -3.14
C ASP A 384 31.48 13.59 -3.98
N PRO A 385 32.22 12.53 -4.38
CA PRO A 385 31.67 11.45 -5.17
C PRO A 385 30.74 10.57 -4.34
N VAL A 386 29.55 10.33 -4.87
CA VAL A 386 28.54 9.48 -4.27
C VAL A 386 27.95 8.51 -5.30
N THR A 387 27.33 7.46 -4.78
CA THR A 387 26.37 6.64 -5.52
C THR A 387 24.98 6.99 -4.99
N VAL A 388 24.10 7.44 -5.88
CA VAL A 388 22.70 7.71 -5.55
C VAL A 388 21.82 6.59 -6.06
N THR A 389 20.83 6.20 -5.25
CA THR A 389 19.72 5.34 -5.69
C THR A 389 18.54 6.24 -6.02
N VAL A 390 17.99 6.09 -7.22
CA VAL A 390 16.96 6.97 -7.78
C VAL A 390 15.66 6.19 -7.94
N ASP A 391 14.59 6.67 -7.32
CA ASP A 391 13.23 6.24 -7.63
C ASP A 391 12.73 7.01 -8.87
N ASP A 392 12.55 6.27 -9.95
CA ASP A 392 12.07 6.73 -11.26
C ASP A 392 10.63 6.31 -11.55
N SER A 393 9.92 5.76 -10.55
CA SER A 393 8.54 5.28 -10.70
C SER A 393 7.49 6.39 -10.74
N GLY A 394 7.83 7.61 -10.29
CA GLY A 394 6.94 8.78 -10.31
C GLY A 394 7.30 9.78 -11.42
N ASP A 395 6.50 10.85 -11.52
CA ASP A 395 6.70 11.92 -12.52
C ASP A 395 8.04 12.68 -12.38
N ARG A 396 8.72 12.51 -11.24
CA ARG A 396 10.01 13.15 -10.95
C ARG A 396 10.97 12.13 -10.36
N LEU A 397 12.21 12.16 -10.86
CA LEU A 397 13.31 11.41 -10.28
C LEU A 397 13.55 11.88 -8.85
N THR A 398 13.50 10.93 -7.92
CA THR A 398 13.73 11.20 -6.50
C THR A 398 14.92 10.38 -6.01
N VAL A 399 15.92 11.04 -5.45
CA VAL A 399 17.01 10.35 -4.74
C VAL A 399 16.48 9.83 -3.42
N VAL A 400 16.60 8.52 -3.20
CA VAL A 400 16.02 7.82 -2.03
C VAL A 400 17.06 7.22 -1.10
N ALA A 401 18.28 7.01 -1.60
CA ALA A 401 19.43 6.59 -0.81
C ALA A 401 20.73 7.15 -1.40
N VAL A 402 21.73 7.34 -0.55
CA VAL A 402 23.03 7.89 -0.89
C VAL A 402 24.10 7.08 -0.18
N GLU A 403 25.14 6.72 -0.91
CA GLU A 403 26.34 6.07 -0.37
C GLU A 403 27.57 6.84 -0.87
N LYS A 404 28.55 7.04 0.01
CA LYS A 404 29.83 7.63 -0.40
C LYS A 404 30.55 6.69 -1.38
N ARG A 405 31.11 7.23 -2.47
CA ARG A 405 31.82 6.45 -3.48
C ARG A 405 33.33 6.65 -3.29
N GLU A 406 33.98 5.73 -2.59
CA GLU A 406 35.42 5.79 -2.28
C GLU A 406 36.31 5.79 -3.53
N SER A 407 35.83 5.24 -4.65
CA SER A 407 36.58 5.19 -5.91
C SER A 407 36.47 6.47 -6.77
N GLY A 408 35.63 7.43 -6.39
CA GLY A 408 35.38 8.62 -7.20
C GLY A 408 36.33 9.78 -6.95
N LYS A 409 36.29 10.78 -7.84
CA LYS A 409 36.99 12.06 -7.67
C LYS A 409 35.99 13.21 -7.51
N LEU A 410 36.46 14.33 -6.98
CA LEU A 410 35.66 15.55 -6.91
C LEU A 410 35.13 15.93 -8.30
N PHE A 411 33.82 16.15 -8.40
CA PHE A 411 33.14 16.55 -9.64
C PHE A 411 33.30 15.60 -10.83
N ASP A 412 33.63 14.32 -10.62
CA ASP A 412 33.83 13.34 -11.70
C ASP A 412 32.54 12.87 -12.41
N SER A 413 31.39 13.25 -11.89
CA SER A 413 30.05 12.91 -12.39
C SER A 413 29.30 14.17 -12.86
N VAL A 414 30.03 15.24 -13.18
CA VAL A 414 29.54 16.43 -13.88
C VAL A 414 30.47 16.80 -15.01
N SER A 415 29.96 17.55 -15.98
CA SER A 415 30.70 18.01 -17.15
C SER A 415 31.63 19.13 -16.74
N HIS A 416 32.78 19.21 -17.39
CA HIS A 416 33.75 20.28 -17.15
C HIS A 416 33.88 21.13 -18.41
N LYS A 417 34.17 22.43 -18.23
CA LYS A 417 34.47 23.35 -19.32
C LYS A 417 35.74 24.10 -18.97
N THR A 418 36.73 24.04 -19.87
CA THR A 418 37.93 24.86 -19.78
C THR A 418 37.86 26.00 -20.79
N GLY A 419 38.15 27.22 -20.36
CA GLY A 419 38.15 28.40 -21.21
C GLY A 419 38.74 29.62 -20.51
N GLN A 420 38.65 30.79 -21.15
CA GLN A 420 39.03 32.06 -20.52
C GLN A 420 37.83 32.67 -19.80
N PHE A 421 38.03 33.06 -18.54
CA PHE A 421 37.03 33.78 -17.77
C PHE A 421 36.96 35.25 -18.22
N ARG A 422 35.75 35.73 -18.47
CA ARG A 422 35.46 37.14 -18.78
C ARG A 422 34.42 37.68 -17.81
N LEU A 423 34.82 38.68 -17.02
CA LEU A 423 33.91 39.38 -16.13
C LEU A 423 32.96 40.27 -16.96
N CYS A 424 31.67 40.27 -16.63
CA CYS A 424 30.73 41.17 -17.29
C CYS A 424 30.93 42.61 -16.78
N GLN A 425 31.12 43.55 -17.69
CA GLN A 425 31.32 44.96 -17.34
C GLN A 425 30.17 45.49 -16.47
N GLY A 426 30.52 46.09 -15.33
CA GLY A 426 29.56 46.65 -14.37
C GLY A 426 28.72 45.59 -13.63
N ARG A 427 29.10 44.32 -13.69
CA ARG A 427 28.44 43.21 -12.99
C ARG A 427 29.44 42.43 -12.15
N ASP A 428 28.91 41.65 -11.24
CA ASP A 428 29.62 40.78 -10.30
C ASP A 428 29.75 39.34 -10.77
N PHE A 429 29.15 38.98 -11.92
CA PHE A 429 29.24 37.67 -12.56
C PHE A 429 30.01 37.74 -13.88
N GLY A 430 30.40 36.58 -14.42
CA GLY A 430 31.10 36.50 -15.70
C GLY A 430 30.75 35.25 -16.50
N PHE A 431 31.56 34.96 -17.51
CA PHE A 431 31.40 33.79 -18.38
C PHE A 431 32.74 33.11 -18.67
N VAL A 432 32.69 31.78 -18.83
CA VAL A 432 33.74 30.99 -19.49
C VAL A 432 33.11 30.44 -20.75
N ASP A 433 33.46 31.02 -21.91
CA ASP A 433 32.74 30.82 -23.17
C ASP A 433 31.22 31.07 -23.02
N ASP A 434 30.42 30.02 -23.16
CA ASP A 434 28.96 30.01 -23.04
C ASP A 434 28.45 29.66 -21.63
N VAL A 435 29.36 29.42 -20.68
CA VAL A 435 29.04 29.02 -19.31
C VAL A 435 28.94 30.24 -18.41
N TYR A 436 27.78 30.43 -17.80
CA TYR A 436 27.56 31.46 -16.78
C TYR A 436 28.36 31.14 -15.51
N VAL A 437 29.18 32.08 -15.06
CA VAL A 437 29.93 31.98 -13.79
C VAL A 437 29.29 32.93 -12.78
N PRO A 438 28.62 32.39 -11.74
CA PRO A 438 27.93 33.20 -10.74
C PRO A 438 28.93 33.99 -9.87
N SER A 439 28.44 35.05 -9.22
CA SER A 439 29.26 36.02 -8.51
C SER A 439 30.17 35.41 -7.44
N GLU A 440 29.70 34.36 -6.78
CA GLU A 440 30.42 33.64 -5.73
C GLU A 440 31.67 32.91 -6.24
N LEU A 441 31.71 32.55 -7.53
CA LEU A 441 32.87 31.96 -8.19
C LEU A 441 33.67 33.02 -8.95
N ALA A 442 32.98 33.97 -9.59
CA ALA A 442 33.60 35.04 -10.36
C ALA A 442 34.57 35.88 -9.52
N CYS A 443 34.25 36.15 -8.24
CA CYS A 443 35.12 36.91 -7.34
C CYS A 443 36.47 36.24 -7.02
N GLN A 444 36.61 34.95 -7.33
CA GLN A 444 37.84 34.18 -7.12
C GLN A 444 38.75 34.15 -8.36
N LEU A 445 38.30 34.74 -9.48
CA LEU A 445 38.95 34.67 -10.78
C LEU A 445 39.39 36.06 -11.26
N GLN A 446 40.51 36.10 -11.97
CA GLN A 446 40.97 37.30 -12.67
C GLN A 446 40.43 37.32 -14.11
N ASN A 447 40.15 38.50 -14.64
CA ASN A 447 39.73 38.62 -16.04
C ASN A 447 40.79 38.03 -16.98
N ASP A 448 40.35 37.32 -18.01
CA ASP A 448 41.15 36.58 -18.99
C ASP A 448 41.95 35.38 -18.42
N GLN A 449 41.74 35.03 -17.14
CA GLN A 449 42.31 33.82 -16.54
C GLN A 449 41.78 32.57 -17.25
N LYS A 450 42.69 31.69 -17.68
CA LYS A 450 42.32 30.35 -18.13
C LYS A 450 41.91 29.52 -16.92
N VAL A 451 40.69 28.99 -16.93
CA VAL A 451 40.09 28.26 -15.81
C VAL A 451 39.36 27.02 -16.31
N ASN A 452 39.38 25.96 -15.50
CA ASN A 452 38.50 24.81 -15.69
C ASN A 452 37.36 24.88 -14.67
N VAL A 453 36.12 24.73 -15.10
CA VAL A 453 34.94 24.81 -14.23
C VAL A 453 34.08 23.57 -14.36
N ALA A 454 33.54 23.10 -13.24
CA ALA A 454 32.47 22.11 -13.23
C ALA A 454 31.15 22.80 -13.57
N VAL A 455 30.36 22.21 -14.47
CA VAL A 455 29.15 22.82 -15.02
C VAL A 455 27.93 21.93 -14.92
N VAL A 456 26.77 22.58 -14.79
CA VAL A 456 25.45 21.94 -14.75
C VAL A 456 24.47 22.72 -15.62
N LYS A 457 23.48 22.01 -16.17
CA LYS A 457 22.40 22.64 -16.93
C LYS A 457 21.46 23.38 -15.98
N LYS A 458 21.14 24.63 -16.26
CA LYS A 458 20.22 25.47 -15.47
C LYS A 458 19.25 26.20 -16.39
N PHE A 459 17.97 26.21 -16.03
CA PHE A 459 16.96 26.94 -16.78
C PHE A 459 16.96 28.41 -16.37
N ASP A 460 17.21 29.30 -17.33
CA ASP A 460 17.08 30.74 -17.14
C ASP A 460 15.61 31.13 -17.35
N LYS A 461 14.91 31.43 -16.25
CA LYS A 461 13.50 31.83 -16.29
C LYS A 461 13.26 33.16 -17.01
N LYS A 462 14.24 34.07 -17.02
CA LYS A 462 14.08 35.38 -17.68
C LYS A 462 14.20 35.25 -19.19
N LYS A 463 15.05 34.33 -19.66
CA LYS A 463 15.28 34.09 -21.09
C LYS A 463 14.49 32.91 -21.66
N GLU A 464 13.76 32.19 -20.80
CA GLU A 464 13.03 30.95 -21.11
C GLU A 464 13.88 29.92 -21.87
N LYS A 465 15.17 29.83 -21.52
CA LYS A 465 16.15 28.98 -22.22
C LYS A 465 17.02 28.23 -21.22
N TRP A 466 17.48 27.05 -21.64
CA TRP A 466 18.49 26.31 -20.91
C TRP A 466 19.89 26.87 -21.21
N GLY A 467 20.71 27.02 -20.19
CA GLY A 467 22.12 27.37 -20.30
C GLY A 467 22.99 26.52 -19.36
N LEU A 468 24.30 26.69 -19.48
CA LEU A 468 25.28 26.09 -18.57
C LEU A 468 25.65 27.08 -17.48
N SER A 469 25.71 26.61 -16.23
CA SER A 469 26.16 27.38 -15.08
C SER A 469 27.33 26.66 -14.43
N ALA A 470 28.39 27.39 -14.14
CA ALA A 470 29.48 26.91 -13.31
C ALA A 470 29.00 26.72 -11.87
N ILE A 471 29.45 25.64 -11.23
CA ILE A 471 29.18 25.29 -9.83
C ILE A 471 30.44 25.19 -8.98
N ALA A 472 31.60 25.01 -9.60
CA ALA A 472 32.89 25.04 -8.92
C ALA A 472 34.02 25.36 -9.91
N ILE A 473 35.09 25.93 -9.39
CA ILE A 473 36.38 26.05 -10.09
C ILE A 473 37.17 24.77 -9.79
N LEU A 474 37.73 24.17 -10.84
CA LEU A 474 38.53 22.96 -10.76
C LEU A 474 40.00 23.35 -10.88
N ASN A 475 40.81 22.85 -9.93
CA ASN A 475 42.26 23.05 -9.92
C ASN A 475 42.98 22.08 -10.85
#